data_AF-A0A292Z0V8-F1
#
_entry.id   AF-A0A292Z0V8-F1
#
_cell.length_a   1.000
_cell.length_b   1.000
_cell.length_c   1.000
_cell.angle_alpha   90.00
_cell.angle_beta   90.00
_cell.angle_gamma   90.00
#
_symmetry.space_group_name_H-M   'P 1'
#
loop_
_entity.id
_entity.type
_entity.pdbx_description
1 polymer ?
#
loop_
_entity_poly.entity_id
_entity_poly.type
_entity_poly.pdbx_seq_one_letter_code
_entity_poly.pdbx_strand_id
1 'polypeptide(L)'
;MDRPAAGRHPLQTLVRTRRGFVVFDPRIVDGTHYSIDDHGTLVHDRVPAGATLGVVVAAGVAGATFVGDGWWRLAWLGVGLLAGAVLAALLLGVVHLVDSPERRYRKLTGSRRFSRSVTDTTDPSTWRLCVLGSRVAESRAWRSGLIDPDRLLGPLLWSGLSEGPGSERDRAVRDTLTELAEVATELDATGPVPALRTVPGGAGAADGTLDRVVVLRARADALRDRLLRCA
;
A
#
# COMPACT_ATOMS: atom_id res chain seq x y z
N MET A 1 -22.51 5.28 15.61
CA MET A 1 -22.03 4.15 14.80
C MET A 1 -21.13 4.73 13.73
N ASP A 2 -19.83 4.80 14.02
CA ASP A 2 -18.86 5.34 13.07
C ASP A 2 -18.65 4.35 11.94
N ARG A 3 -18.98 4.79 10.73
CA ARG A 3 -18.65 4.13 9.48
C ARG A 3 -17.12 4.16 9.39
N PRO A 4 -16.41 3.02 9.30
CA PRO A 4 -14.99 3.06 9.00
C PRO A 4 -14.85 3.80 7.66
N ALA A 5 -13.98 4.82 7.62
CA ALA A 5 -13.58 5.44 6.38
C ALA A 5 -13.31 4.31 5.38
N ALA A 6 -13.91 4.38 4.18
CA ALA A 6 -13.58 3.48 3.08
C ALA A 6 -12.10 3.72 2.76
N GLY A 7 -11.25 3.00 3.47
CA GLY A 7 -9.87 3.35 3.72
C GLY A 7 -9.03 2.24 3.14
N ARG A 8 -8.17 2.63 2.20
CA ARG A 8 -6.96 1.96 1.73
C ARG A 8 -6.83 0.52 2.22
N HIS A 9 -6.94 -0.42 1.29
CA HIS A 9 -6.63 -1.82 1.56
C HIS A 9 -5.31 -1.92 2.36
N PRO A 10 -5.26 -2.67 3.49
CA PRO A 10 -4.11 -2.62 4.41
C PRO A 10 -2.79 -2.93 3.71
N LEU A 11 -2.86 -3.80 2.70
CA LEU A 11 -1.78 -4.10 1.77
C LEU A 11 -2.00 -3.32 0.47
N GLN A 12 -1.20 -2.26 0.24
CA GLN A 12 -1.32 -1.38 -0.93
C GLN A 12 -1.14 -2.11 -2.27
N THR A 13 -0.35 -3.18 -2.29
CA THR A 13 -0.04 -3.95 -3.51
C THR A 13 -1.08 -5.02 -3.84
N LEU A 14 -2.14 -5.17 -3.03
CA LEU A 14 -3.22 -6.11 -3.26
C LEU A 14 -4.56 -5.38 -3.25
N VAL A 15 -5.18 -5.24 -4.42
CA VAL A 15 -6.45 -4.55 -4.59
C VAL A 15 -7.56 -5.56 -4.85
N ARG A 16 -8.59 -5.53 -3.99
CA ARG A 16 -9.80 -6.33 -4.19
C ARG A 16 -10.74 -5.62 -5.16
N THR A 17 -11.09 -6.29 -6.25
CA THR A 17 -12.05 -5.82 -7.26
C THR A 17 -13.36 -6.59 -7.17
N ARG A 18 -14.40 -6.14 -7.88
CA ARG A 18 -15.69 -6.85 -7.94
C ARG A 18 -15.59 -8.26 -8.50
N ARG A 19 -14.58 -8.54 -9.33
CA ARG A 19 -14.43 -9.79 -10.09
C ARG A 19 -13.28 -10.67 -9.58
N GLY A 20 -12.52 -10.23 -8.58
CA GLY A 20 -11.33 -10.93 -8.11
C GLY A 20 -10.32 -9.99 -7.46
N PHE A 21 -9.03 -10.26 -7.64
CA PHE A 21 -7.93 -9.46 -7.10
C PHE A 21 -7.03 -8.94 -8.21
N VAL A 22 -6.44 -7.77 -8.00
CA VAL A 22 -5.31 -7.28 -8.79
C VAL A 22 -4.13 -7.16 -7.84
N VAL A 23 -3.06 -7.88 -8.15
CA VAL A 23 -1.83 -7.85 -7.36
C VAL A 23 -0.76 -7.13 -8.14
N PHE A 24 -0.02 -6.26 -7.47
CA PHE A 24 1.04 -5.45 -8.03
C PHE A 24 2.40 -5.88 -7.49
N ASP A 25 3.44 -5.81 -8.32
CA ASP A 25 4.82 -5.93 -7.86
C ASP A 25 5.13 -4.74 -6.92
N PRO A 26 5.51 -4.96 -5.66
CA PRO A 26 5.89 -3.87 -4.75
C PRO A 26 6.98 -2.94 -5.31
N ARG A 27 7.85 -3.45 -6.19
CA ARG A 27 8.92 -2.67 -6.82
C ARG A 27 8.40 -1.55 -7.74
N ILE A 28 7.12 -1.54 -8.11
CA ILE A 28 6.51 -0.45 -8.90
C ILE A 28 6.38 0.84 -8.10
N VAL A 29 6.18 0.74 -6.78
CA VAL A 29 6.03 1.88 -5.86
C VAL A 29 7.26 2.12 -5.01
N ASP A 30 8.13 1.11 -4.85
CA ASP A 30 9.30 1.20 -3.98
C ASP A 30 10.26 2.34 -4.36
N GLY A 31 10.60 3.16 -3.34
CA GLY A 31 11.41 4.35 -3.48
C GLY A 31 10.85 5.42 -4.42
N THR A 32 9.54 5.41 -4.69
CA THR A 32 8.84 6.44 -5.48
C THR A 32 7.85 7.21 -4.59
N HIS A 33 7.31 8.31 -5.12
CA HIS A 33 6.22 9.05 -4.50
C HIS A 33 4.84 8.61 -5.01
N TYR A 34 4.71 7.34 -5.42
CA TYR A 34 3.44 6.79 -5.90
C TYR A 34 2.92 5.73 -4.94
N SER A 35 1.61 5.73 -4.71
CA SER A 35 0.88 4.64 -4.08
C SER A 35 -0.20 4.10 -5.02
N ILE A 36 -0.71 2.92 -4.72
CA ILE A 36 -1.83 2.30 -5.45
C ILE A 36 -3.11 2.61 -4.66
N ASP A 37 -4.11 3.17 -5.33
CA ASP A 37 -5.41 3.44 -4.71
C ASP A 37 -6.31 2.19 -4.66
N ASP A 38 -7.49 2.33 -4.03
CA ASP A 38 -8.47 1.25 -3.91
C ASP A 38 -9.08 0.81 -5.25
N HIS A 39 -8.80 1.54 -6.34
CA HIS A 39 -9.21 1.21 -7.70
C HIS A 39 -8.10 0.52 -8.51
N GLY A 40 -6.90 0.36 -7.95
CA GLY A 40 -5.75 -0.22 -8.65
C GLY A 40 -5.08 0.75 -9.61
N THR A 41 -5.20 2.05 -9.36
CA THR A 41 -4.51 3.10 -10.12
C THR A 41 -3.31 3.64 -9.35
N LEU A 42 -2.23 3.94 -10.06
CA LEU A 42 -1.05 4.57 -9.48
C LEU A 42 -1.32 6.07 -9.27
N VAL A 43 -1.34 6.50 -8.02
CA VAL A 43 -1.59 7.87 -7.60
C VAL A 43 -0.34 8.46 -6.99
N HIS A 44 -0.02 9.69 -7.34
CA HIS A 44 1.13 10.40 -6.77
C HIS A 44 0.79 10.93 -5.37
N ASP A 45 1.51 10.48 -4.34
CA ASP A 45 1.26 10.76 -2.92
C ASP A 45 1.50 12.22 -2.54
N ARG A 46 2.32 12.94 -3.34
CA ARG A 46 2.72 14.32 -3.07
C ARG A 46 2.55 15.18 -4.30
N VAL A 47 1.31 15.43 -4.69
CA VAL A 47 1.01 16.75 -5.25
C VAL A 47 0.59 17.58 -4.06
N PRO A 48 1.46 18.44 -3.47
CA PRO A 48 0.99 19.34 -2.43
C PRO A 48 -0.06 20.21 -3.10
N ALA A 49 -1.34 19.93 -2.85
CA ALA A 49 -2.43 20.72 -3.40
C ALA A 49 -2.22 22.21 -3.05
N GLY A 50 -1.59 22.50 -1.91
CA GLY A 50 -1.17 23.85 -1.52
C GLY A 50 -0.09 24.47 -2.42
N ALA A 51 0.83 23.69 -3.01
CA ALA A 51 1.88 24.21 -3.88
C ALA A 51 1.32 24.56 -5.27
N THR A 52 0.49 23.71 -5.86
CA THR A 52 -0.16 24.01 -7.15
C THR A 52 -1.13 25.17 -7.02
N LEU A 53 -1.93 25.20 -5.95
CA LEU A 53 -2.85 26.29 -5.65
C LEU A 53 -2.09 27.59 -5.32
N GLY A 54 -0.95 27.50 -4.63
CA GLY A 54 -0.05 28.63 -4.36
C GLY A 54 0.52 29.27 -5.63
N VAL A 55 0.94 28.46 -6.61
CA VAL A 55 1.42 28.97 -7.92
C VAL A 55 0.32 29.67 -8.69
N VAL A 56 -0.89 29.10 -8.73
CA VAL A 56 -2.05 29.71 -9.41
C VAL A 56 -2.42 31.04 -8.76
N VAL A 57 -2.50 31.09 -7.43
CA VAL A 57 -2.83 32.30 -6.68
C VAL A 57 -1.74 33.36 -6.83
N ALA A 58 -0.45 32.98 -6.73
CA ALA A 58 0.65 33.91 -6.90
C ALA A 58 0.68 34.53 -8.31
N ALA A 59 0.40 33.73 -9.35
CA ALA A 59 0.30 34.23 -10.73
C ALA A 59 -0.90 35.18 -10.92
N GLY A 60 -2.06 34.85 -10.32
CA GLY A 60 -3.24 35.72 -10.32
C GLY A 60 -3.00 37.06 -9.62
N VAL A 61 -2.35 37.05 -8.46
CA VAL A 61 -2.01 38.27 -7.70
C VAL A 61 -0.95 39.11 -8.42
N ALA A 62 0.08 38.47 -9.00
CA ALA A 62 1.09 39.18 -9.78
C ALA A 62 0.47 39.87 -11.02
N GLY A 63 -0.43 39.19 -11.75
CA GLY A 63 -1.14 39.78 -12.88
C GLY A 63 -2.03 40.96 -12.48
N ALA A 64 -2.73 40.87 -11.35
CA ALA A 64 -3.60 41.92 -10.85
C ALA A 64 -2.83 43.16 -10.35
N THR A 65 -1.63 42.98 -9.80
CA THR A 65 -0.84 44.05 -9.16
C THR A 65 0.07 44.79 -10.13
N PHE A 66 0.60 44.12 -11.17
CA PHE A 66 1.55 44.73 -12.11
C PHE A 66 0.90 45.35 -13.37
N VAL A 67 -0.33 44.95 -13.74
CA VAL A 67 -0.87 45.26 -15.08
C VAL A 67 -2.22 45.99 -15.06
N GLY A 68 -2.98 45.93 -13.95
CA GLY A 68 -4.32 46.49 -13.91
C GLY A 68 -4.44 47.81 -13.14
N ASP A 69 -5.21 48.75 -13.70
CA ASP A 69 -5.78 49.89 -12.97
C ASP A 69 -7.32 49.82 -13.02
N GLY A 70 -7.98 50.22 -11.91
CA GLY A 70 -9.44 50.21 -11.79
C GLY A 70 -10.07 48.83 -12.06
N TRP A 71 -11.16 48.80 -12.83
CA TRP A 71 -11.91 47.59 -13.17
C TRP A 71 -11.13 46.59 -14.05
N TRP A 72 -10.08 47.04 -14.75
CA TRP A 72 -9.15 46.18 -15.50
C TRP A 72 -8.30 45.27 -14.62
N ARG A 73 -8.16 45.57 -13.32
CA ARG A 73 -7.52 44.64 -12.37
C ARG A 73 -8.22 43.29 -12.32
N LEU A 74 -9.55 43.25 -12.38
CA LEU A 74 -10.33 42.01 -12.32
C LEU A 74 -10.12 41.16 -13.58
N ALA A 75 -10.06 41.80 -14.75
CA ALA A 75 -9.78 41.11 -16.01
C ALA A 75 -8.37 40.50 -16.01
N TRP A 76 -7.36 41.26 -15.59
CA TRP A 76 -5.97 40.77 -15.50
C TRP A 76 -5.77 39.70 -14.43
N LEU A 77 -6.51 39.76 -13.33
CA LEU A 77 -6.54 38.69 -12.33
C LEU A 77 -7.06 37.39 -12.94
N GLY A 78 -8.15 37.43 -13.71
CA GLY A 78 -8.70 36.27 -14.41
C GLY A 78 -7.71 35.66 -15.42
N VAL A 79 -7.05 36.50 -16.21
CA VAL A 79 -6.01 36.06 -17.17
C VAL A 79 -4.81 35.46 -16.44
N GLY A 80 -4.35 36.06 -15.35
CA GLY A 80 -3.25 35.56 -14.53
C GLY A 80 -3.56 34.20 -13.88
N LEU A 81 -4.78 34.01 -13.37
CA LEU A 81 -5.23 32.72 -12.84
C LEU A 81 -5.26 31.63 -13.93
N LEU A 82 -5.76 31.95 -15.12
CA LEU A 82 -5.76 31.01 -16.25
C LEU A 82 -4.34 30.63 -16.68
N ALA A 83 -3.45 31.61 -16.85
CA ALA A 83 -2.06 31.38 -17.19
C ALA A 83 -1.34 30.55 -16.10
N GLY A 84 -1.58 30.85 -14.83
CA GLY A 84 -1.07 30.10 -13.69
C GLY A 84 -1.57 28.65 -13.67
N ALA A 85 -2.85 28.42 -13.98
CA ALA A 85 -3.42 27.07 -14.07
C ALA A 85 -2.81 26.26 -15.22
N VAL A 86 -2.62 26.86 -16.39
CA VAL A 86 -1.94 26.22 -17.53
C VAL A 86 -0.49 25.89 -17.18
N LEU A 87 0.24 26.82 -16.55
CA LEU A 87 1.62 26.60 -16.12
C LEU A 87 1.72 25.48 -15.08
N ALA A 88 0.82 25.47 -14.09
CA ALA A 88 0.75 24.41 -13.09
C ALA A 88 0.47 23.04 -13.73
N ALA A 89 -0.45 22.98 -14.70
CA ALA A 89 -0.74 21.76 -15.46
C ALA A 89 0.48 21.28 -16.27
N LEU A 90 1.22 22.20 -16.91
CA LEU A 90 2.46 21.88 -17.63
C LEU A 90 3.54 21.35 -16.68
N LEU A 91 3.75 21.99 -15.53
CA LEU A 91 4.71 21.55 -14.53
C LEU A 91 4.35 20.16 -13.97
N LEU A 92 3.07 19.92 -13.68
CA LEU A 92 2.59 18.58 -13.31
C LEU A 92 2.88 17.55 -14.40
N GLY A 93 2.60 17.92 -15.66
CA GLY A 93 2.86 17.09 -16.83
C GLY A 93 4.34 16.70 -16.93
N VAL A 94 5.26 17.65 -16.73
CA VAL A 94 6.71 17.40 -16.73
C VAL A 94 7.12 16.46 -15.61
N VAL A 95 6.61 16.65 -14.38
CA VAL A 95 6.89 15.76 -13.24
C VAL A 95 6.45 14.32 -13.56
N HIS A 96 5.26 14.13 -14.10
CA HIS A 96 4.78 12.81 -14.50
C HIS A 96 5.56 12.20 -15.68
N LEU A 97 6.13 13.03 -16.55
CA LEU A 97 6.92 12.57 -17.69
C LEU A 97 8.33 12.11 -17.28
N VAL A 98 8.94 12.81 -16.32
CA VAL A 98 10.29 12.52 -15.81
C VAL A 98 10.25 11.38 -14.79
N ASP A 99 9.27 11.41 -13.88
CA ASP A 99 9.14 10.47 -12.77
C ASP A 99 8.03 9.44 -13.03
N SER A 100 8.17 8.72 -14.16
CA SER A 100 7.25 7.65 -14.53
C SER A 100 7.65 6.34 -13.83
N PRO A 101 6.86 5.85 -12.85
CA PRO A 101 7.20 4.66 -12.07
C PRO A 101 7.32 3.43 -12.98
N GLU A 102 6.52 3.34 -14.04
CA GLU A 102 6.60 2.28 -15.04
C GLU A 102 7.94 2.25 -15.78
N ARG A 103 8.50 3.43 -16.14
CA ARG A 103 9.80 3.50 -16.81
C ARG A 103 10.91 3.02 -15.89
N ARG A 104 10.87 3.43 -14.62
CA ARG A 104 11.81 2.97 -13.60
C ARG A 104 11.69 1.46 -13.38
N TYR A 105 10.48 0.95 -13.20
CA TYR A 105 10.23 -0.47 -13.03
C TYR A 105 10.79 -1.28 -14.20
N ARG A 106 10.52 -0.88 -15.44
CA ARG A 106 11.08 -1.53 -16.64
C ARG A 106 12.61 -1.53 -16.65
N LYS A 107 13.26 -0.47 -16.17
CA LYS A 107 14.73 -0.40 -16.05
C LYS A 107 15.27 -1.36 -14.98
N LEU A 108 14.54 -1.53 -13.87
CA LEU A 108 14.96 -2.37 -12.74
C LEU A 108 14.74 -3.86 -12.98
N THR A 109 13.58 -4.23 -13.54
CA THR A 109 13.17 -5.63 -13.66
C THR A 109 13.29 -6.18 -15.09
N GLY A 110 13.44 -5.32 -16.09
CA GLY A 110 13.35 -5.70 -17.51
C GLY A 110 11.94 -6.09 -17.95
N SER A 111 10.96 -6.12 -17.04
CA SER A 111 9.60 -6.56 -17.30
C SER A 111 8.65 -5.38 -17.53
N ARG A 112 7.70 -5.57 -18.46
CA ARG A 112 6.56 -4.64 -18.62
C ARG A 112 5.36 -5.01 -17.75
N ARG A 113 5.36 -6.21 -17.16
CA ARG A 113 4.28 -6.69 -16.30
C ARG A 113 4.63 -6.36 -14.85
N PHE A 114 3.84 -5.46 -14.26
CA PHE A 114 3.93 -5.04 -12.86
C PHE A 114 2.62 -5.29 -12.11
N SER A 115 1.59 -5.81 -12.78
CA SER A 115 0.33 -6.21 -12.17
C SER A 115 -0.20 -7.50 -12.79
N ARG A 116 -0.97 -8.26 -12.01
CA ARG A 116 -1.66 -9.48 -12.44
C ARG A 116 -3.08 -9.49 -11.87
N SER A 117 -4.05 -9.63 -12.77
CA SER A 117 -5.46 -9.84 -12.40
C SER A 117 -5.70 -11.33 -12.16
N VAL A 118 -6.39 -11.65 -11.07
CA VAL A 118 -6.66 -13.01 -10.61
C VAL A 118 -8.13 -13.13 -10.29
N THR A 119 -8.82 -14.07 -10.94
CA THR A 119 -10.22 -14.41 -10.65
C THR A 119 -10.32 -15.85 -10.16
N ASP A 120 -11.37 -16.14 -9.41
CA ASP A 120 -11.69 -17.48 -8.93
C ASP A 120 -11.93 -18.47 -10.08
N THR A 121 -12.47 -17.98 -11.20
CA THR A 121 -12.78 -18.75 -12.40
C THR A 121 -11.58 -19.08 -13.28
N THR A 122 -10.58 -18.19 -13.37
CA THR A 122 -9.44 -18.34 -14.28
C THR A 122 -8.23 -18.97 -13.59
N ASP A 123 -8.03 -18.68 -12.32
CA ASP A 123 -6.90 -19.20 -11.54
C ASP A 123 -7.29 -19.39 -10.08
N PRO A 124 -8.03 -20.47 -9.75
CA PRO A 124 -8.56 -20.70 -8.41
C PRO A 124 -7.46 -20.84 -7.36
N SER A 125 -6.31 -21.39 -7.75
CA SER A 125 -5.17 -21.62 -6.87
C SER A 125 -4.54 -20.30 -6.42
N THR A 126 -4.28 -19.42 -7.36
CA THR A 126 -3.76 -18.08 -7.10
C THR A 126 -4.80 -17.20 -6.43
N TRP A 127 -6.08 -17.34 -6.77
CA TRP A 127 -7.16 -16.64 -6.08
C TRP A 127 -7.17 -16.96 -4.59
N ARG A 128 -6.96 -18.23 -4.20
CA ARG A 128 -6.89 -18.64 -2.78
C ARG A 128 -5.70 -17.98 -2.08
N LEU A 129 -4.56 -17.85 -2.75
CA LEU A 129 -3.39 -17.13 -2.21
C LEU A 129 -3.73 -15.66 -1.95
N CYS A 130 -4.38 -14.99 -2.90
CA CYS A 130 -4.81 -13.61 -2.73
C CYS A 130 -5.79 -13.45 -1.56
N VAL A 131 -6.71 -14.40 -1.37
CA VAL A 131 -7.63 -14.41 -0.22
C VAL A 131 -6.90 -14.59 1.10
N LEU A 132 -5.94 -15.52 1.16
CA LEU A 132 -5.11 -15.72 2.36
C LEU A 132 -4.30 -14.46 2.68
N GLY A 133 -3.65 -13.87 1.67
CA GLY A 133 -2.91 -12.62 1.80
C GLY A 133 -3.80 -11.46 2.29
N SER A 134 -5.02 -11.33 1.75
CA SER A 134 -6.00 -10.34 2.21
C SER A 134 -6.35 -10.53 3.68
N ARG A 135 -6.61 -11.77 4.11
CA ARG A 135 -6.93 -12.08 5.51
C ARG A 135 -5.77 -11.74 6.45
N VAL A 136 -4.54 -12.09 6.07
CA VAL A 136 -3.34 -11.71 6.84
C VAL A 136 -3.25 -10.18 6.94
N ALA A 137 -3.40 -9.46 5.83
CA ALA A 137 -3.31 -8.00 5.81
C ALA A 137 -4.40 -7.31 6.65
N GLU A 138 -5.60 -7.90 6.72
CA GLU A 138 -6.71 -7.41 7.54
C GLU A 138 -6.51 -7.65 9.05
N SER A 139 -5.68 -8.64 9.41
CA SER A 139 -5.41 -8.99 10.81
C SER A 139 -4.84 -7.80 11.60
N ARG A 140 -5.14 -7.76 12.89
CA ARG A 140 -4.57 -6.74 13.80
C ARG A 140 -3.07 -6.97 13.97
N ALA A 141 -2.64 -8.23 14.11
CA ALA A 141 -1.24 -8.62 14.24
C ALA A 141 -0.38 -8.13 13.06
N TRP A 142 -0.88 -8.20 11.83
CA TRP A 142 -0.18 -7.63 10.68
C TRP A 142 -0.21 -6.10 10.70
N ARG A 143 -1.38 -5.48 10.94
CA ARG A 143 -1.50 -4.00 10.94
C ARG A 143 -0.59 -3.36 12.00
N SER A 144 -0.43 -3.96 13.17
CA SER A 144 0.48 -3.50 14.22
C SER A 144 1.96 -3.79 13.94
N GLY A 145 2.28 -4.55 12.90
CA GLY A 145 3.66 -4.94 12.56
C GLY A 145 4.22 -6.07 13.43
N LEU A 146 3.37 -6.83 14.13
CA LEU A 146 3.78 -7.88 15.06
C LEU A 146 4.36 -9.11 14.33
N ILE A 147 3.81 -9.48 13.17
CA ILE A 147 4.19 -10.70 12.42
C ILE A 147 4.93 -10.44 11.10
N ASP A 148 4.91 -9.19 10.62
CA ASP A 148 5.54 -8.79 9.36
C ASP A 148 5.99 -7.32 9.46
N PRO A 149 6.99 -7.02 10.32
CA PRO A 149 7.46 -5.65 10.52
C PRO A 149 8.06 -5.05 9.25
N ASP A 150 8.68 -5.89 8.42
CA ASP A 150 9.37 -5.52 7.19
C ASP A 150 8.41 -5.46 5.97
N ARG A 151 7.11 -5.72 6.17
CA ARG A 151 6.06 -5.66 5.13
C ARG A 151 6.33 -6.55 3.91
N LEU A 152 6.87 -7.74 4.14
CA LEU A 152 7.26 -8.73 3.12
C LEU A 152 6.06 -9.49 2.51
N LEU A 153 4.85 -9.33 3.05
CA LEU A 153 3.65 -9.96 2.51
C LEU A 153 3.40 -9.64 1.02
N GLY A 154 3.62 -8.39 0.61
CA GLY A 154 3.49 -7.96 -0.78
C GLY A 154 4.48 -8.67 -1.72
N PRO A 155 5.80 -8.61 -1.43
CA PRO A 155 6.83 -9.33 -2.19
C PRO A 155 6.57 -10.84 -2.28
N LEU A 156 6.14 -11.47 -1.19
CA LEU A 156 5.82 -12.90 -1.15
C LEU A 156 4.66 -13.26 -2.07
N LEU A 157 3.57 -12.49 -2.04
CA LEU A 157 2.43 -12.74 -2.92
C LEU A 157 2.87 -12.64 -4.38
N TRP A 158 3.62 -11.59 -4.72
CA TRP A 158 4.11 -11.38 -6.09
C TRP A 158 5.04 -12.49 -6.58
N SER A 159 5.91 -13.04 -5.71
CA SER A 159 6.80 -14.13 -6.10
C SER A 159 6.03 -15.42 -6.40
N GLY A 160 5.01 -15.76 -5.60
CA GLY A 160 4.11 -16.89 -5.88
C GLY A 160 3.31 -16.72 -7.18
N LEU A 161 2.95 -15.49 -7.51
CA LEU A 161 2.25 -15.14 -8.77
C LEU A 161 3.14 -15.20 -10.01
N SER A 162 4.46 -15.05 -9.88
CA SER A 162 5.34 -14.81 -11.02
C SER A 162 5.81 -16.10 -11.72
N GLU A 163 5.93 -17.21 -10.99
CA GLU A 163 6.49 -18.48 -11.52
C GLU A 163 5.44 -19.47 -12.05
N GLY A 164 4.16 -19.11 -12.01
CA GLY A 164 3.06 -19.95 -12.49
C GLY A 164 2.62 -21.04 -11.49
N PRO A 165 1.40 -21.58 -11.67
CA PRO A 165 0.80 -22.51 -10.72
C PRO A 165 1.56 -23.84 -10.68
N GLY A 166 1.78 -24.38 -9.47
CA GLY A 166 2.38 -25.70 -9.27
C GLY A 166 3.92 -25.73 -9.17
N SER A 167 4.58 -24.59 -9.34
CA SER A 167 6.02 -24.47 -9.06
C SER A 167 6.34 -24.81 -7.59
N GLU A 168 7.58 -25.21 -7.31
CA GLU A 168 8.03 -25.42 -5.92
C GLU A 168 7.90 -24.16 -5.09
N ARG A 169 8.17 -23.00 -5.71
CA ARG A 169 8.01 -21.68 -5.09
C ARG A 169 6.56 -21.34 -4.79
N ASP A 170 5.62 -21.62 -5.71
CA ASP A 170 4.17 -21.48 -5.46
C ASP A 170 3.72 -22.30 -4.25
N ARG A 171 4.17 -23.56 -4.15
CA ARG A 171 3.89 -24.41 -2.97
C ARG A 171 4.48 -23.83 -1.69
N ALA A 172 5.76 -23.45 -1.70
CA ALA A 172 6.41 -22.86 -0.53
C ALA A 172 5.75 -21.55 -0.07
N VAL A 173 5.35 -20.68 -1.00
CA VAL A 173 4.61 -19.44 -0.72
C VAL A 173 3.25 -19.75 -0.12
N ARG A 174 2.52 -20.72 -0.68
CA ARG A 174 1.21 -21.15 -0.16
C ARG A 174 1.29 -21.66 1.27
N ASP A 175 2.24 -22.54 1.54
CA ASP A 175 2.44 -23.11 2.87
C ASP A 175 2.78 -22.01 3.87
N THR A 176 3.70 -21.11 3.49
CA THR A 176 4.12 -19.99 4.34
C THR A 176 2.98 -19.01 4.61
N LEU A 177 2.15 -18.68 3.61
CA LEU A 177 0.96 -17.83 3.79
C LEU A 177 -0.12 -18.47 4.65
N THR A 178 -0.31 -19.78 4.51
CA THR A 178 -1.26 -20.52 5.33
C THR A 178 -0.84 -20.47 6.79
N GLU A 179 0.45 -20.76 7.05
CA GLU A 179 1.01 -20.71 8.39
C GLU A 179 0.97 -19.29 8.99
N LEU A 180 1.29 -18.27 8.18
CA LEU A 180 1.19 -16.87 8.60
C LEU A 180 -0.25 -16.45 8.91
N ALA A 181 -1.23 -16.93 8.14
CA ALA A 181 -2.65 -16.66 8.38
C ALA A 181 -3.15 -17.33 9.66
N GLU A 182 -2.69 -18.54 9.96
CA GLU A 182 -2.97 -19.22 11.23
C GLU A 182 -2.40 -18.43 12.41
N VAL A 183 -1.12 -18.08 12.36
CA VAL A 183 -0.44 -17.28 13.41
C VAL A 183 -1.14 -15.92 13.60
N ALA A 184 -1.49 -15.24 12.51
CA ALA A 184 -2.23 -13.98 12.55
C ALA A 184 -3.59 -14.14 13.23
N THR A 185 -4.33 -15.20 12.89
CA THR A 185 -5.66 -15.48 13.47
C THR A 185 -5.55 -15.80 14.96
N GLU A 186 -4.55 -16.59 15.36
CA GLU A 186 -4.30 -16.91 16.77
C GLU A 186 -3.93 -15.68 17.59
N LEU A 187 -3.05 -14.82 17.06
CA LEU A 187 -2.66 -13.56 17.71
C LEU A 187 -3.85 -12.60 17.81
N ASP A 188 -4.67 -12.50 16.78
CA ASP A 188 -5.89 -11.69 16.82
C ASP A 188 -6.89 -12.20 17.87
N ALA A 189 -7.00 -13.53 18.03
CA ALA A 189 -7.83 -14.16 19.04
C ALA A 189 -7.33 -13.93 20.48
N THR A 190 -6.02 -13.75 20.68
CA THR A 190 -5.45 -13.39 22.01
C THR A 190 -5.82 -11.97 22.46
N GLY A 191 -6.36 -11.14 21.56
CA GLY A 191 -6.79 -9.78 21.89
C GLY A 191 -5.64 -8.77 21.93
N PRO A 192 -5.91 -7.52 22.38
CA PRO A 192 -4.85 -6.53 22.53
C PRO A 192 -3.89 -6.99 23.64
N VAL A 193 -2.62 -7.23 23.29
CA VAL A 193 -1.57 -7.47 24.29
C VAL A 193 -1.57 -6.27 25.24
N PRO A 194 -1.89 -6.45 26.53
CA PRO A 194 -1.89 -5.34 27.46
C PRO A 194 -0.48 -4.75 27.47
N ALA A 195 -0.38 -3.47 27.12
CA ALA A 195 0.83 -2.71 27.43
C ALA A 195 1.12 -2.95 28.91
N LEU A 196 2.37 -3.29 29.24
CA LEU A 196 2.87 -3.52 30.60
C LEU A 196 2.44 -2.36 31.51
N ARG A 197 1.23 -2.46 32.06
CA ARG A 197 0.72 -1.63 33.13
C ARG A 197 0.60 -2.63 34.26
N THR A 198 1.61 -2.61 35.12
CA THR A 198 1.70 -3.37 36.35
C THR A 198 0.45 -3.07 37.19
N VAL A 199 -0.59 -3.88 37.03
CA VAL A 199 -1.72 -3.95 37.95
C VAL A 199 -1.52 -5.24 38.75
N PRO A 200 -1.25 -5.15 40.05
CA PRO A 200 -1.07 -6.32 40.88
C PRO A 200 -2.45 -6.95 41.11
N GLY A 201 -2.75 -8.08 40.47
CA GLY A 201 -4.02 -8.78 40.73
C GLY A 201 -4.43 -9.94 39.84
N GLY A 202 -3.72 -10.24 38.74
CA GLY A 202 -4.13 -11.30 37.80
C GLY A 202 -2.97 -12.14 37.27
N ALA A 203 -2.16 -12.72 38.15
CA ALA A 203 -0.89 -13.35 37.76
C ALA A 203 -1.06 -14.67 36.95
N GLY A 204 -2.13 -15.44 37.12
CA GLY A 204 -2.22 -16.77 36.48
C GLY A 204 -2.63 -16.77 35.00
N ALA A 205 -3.51 -15.86 34.57
CA ALA A 205 -4.01 -15.81 33.19
C ALA A 205 -3.16 -14.90 32.28
N ALA A 206 -2.53 -13.88 32.85
CA ALA A 206 -1.66 -12.96 32.12
C ALA A 206 -0.35 -13.64 31.71
N ASP A 207 0.20 -14.51 32.56
CA ASP A 207 1.47 -15.22 32.33
C ASP A 207 1.36 -16.19 31.13
N GLY A 208 0.32 -17.04 31.11
CA GLY A 208 0.08 -17.97 29.99
C GLY A 208 -0.28 -17.28 28.66
N THR A 209 -0.86 -16.07 28.71
CA THR A 209 -1.15 -15.28 27.50
C THR A 209 0.14 -14.68 26.93
N LEU A 210 1.03 -14.18 27.77
CA LEU A 210 2.33 -13.66 27.37
C LEU A 210 3.22 -14.75 26.78
N ASP A 211 3.30 -15.91 27.43
CA ASP A 211 4.04 -17.06 26.91
C ASP A 211 3.56 -17.48 25.52
N ARG A 212 2.22 -17.52 25.32
CA ARG A 212 1.64 -17.84 24.02
C ARG A 212 1.99 -16.79 22.95
N VAL A 213 1.94 -15.50 23.29
CA VAL A 213 2.31 -14.42 22.37
C VAL A 213 3.80 -14.50 22.00
N VAL A 214 4.68 -14.82 22.95
CA VAL A 214 6.12 -15.00 22.71
C VAL A 214 6.38 -16.16 21.74
N VAL A 215 5.72 -17.31 21.96
CA VAL A 215 5.83 -18.47 21.07
C VAL A 215 5.33 -18.15 19.66
N LEU A 216 4.16 -17.49 19.55
CA LEU A 216 3.59 -17.10 18.26
C LEU A 216 4.46 -16.08 17.53
N ARG A 217 5.10 -15.16 18.27
CA ARG A 217 6.05 -14.20 17.70
C ARG A 217 7.32 -14.88 17.20
N ALA A 218 7.90 -15.79 17.98
CA ALA A 218 9.07 -16.57 17.55
C ALA A 218 8.76 -17.39 16.28
N ARG A 219 7.54 -17.93 16.17
CA ARG A 219 7.08 -18.62 14.95
C ARG A 219 6.94 -17.65 13.78
N ALA A 220 6.41 -16.44 13.99
CA ALA A 220 6.35 -15.40 12.97
C ALA A 220 7.75 -14.96 12.51
N ASP A 221 8.72 -14.84 13.42
CA ASP A 221 10.11 -14.50 13.08
C ASP A 221 10.77 -15.63 12.26
N ALA A 222 10.54 -16.89 12.62
CA ALA A 222 11.03 -18.03 11.84
C ALA A 222 10.39 -18.10 10.43
N LEU A 223 9.10 -17.77 10.34
CA LEU A 223 8.40 -17.62 9.06
C LEU A 223 9.02 -16.49 8.24
N ARG A 224 9.33 -15.35 8.86
CA ARG A 224 9.99 -14.22 8.19
C ARG A 224 11.34 -14.61 7.58
N ASP A 225 12.17 -15.36 8.31
CA ASP A 225 13.44 -15.85 7.76
C ASP A 225 13.24 -16.79 6.57
N ARG A 226 12.10 -17.49 6.53
CA ARG A 226 11.68 -18.27 5.36
C ARG A 226 11.19 -17.36 4.22
N LEU A 227 10.41 -16.31 4.51
CA LEU A 227 9.97 -15.31 3.54
C LEU A 227 11.17 -14.66 2.83
N LEU A 228 12.22 -14.29 3.58
CA LEU A 228 13.44 -13.69 3.03
C LEU A 228 14.21 -14.61 2.09
N ARG A 229 14.07 -15.93 2.25
CA ARG A 229 14.67 -16.93 1.34
C ARG A 229 13.81 -17.20 0.10
N CYS A 230 12.50 -16.93 0.19
CA CYS A 230 11.54 -17.14 -0.88
C CYS A 230 11.28 -15.89 -1.73
N ALA A 231 11.52 -14.69 -1.21
CA ALA A 231 11.45 -13.41 -1.94
C ALA A 231 12.72 -13.16 -2.77
#